data_AF-Q4RBU5-F1
#
_entry.id   AF-Q4RBU5-F1
#
_cell.length_a   1.000
_cell.length_b   1.000
_cell.length_c   1.000
_cell.angle_alpha   90.00
_cell.angle_beta   90.00
_cell.angle_gamma   90.00
#
_symmetry.space_group_name_H-M   'P 1'
#
loop_
_entity.id
_entity.type
_entity.pdbx_description
1 polymer ?
#
loop_
_entity_poly.entity_id
_entity_poly.type
_entity_poly.pdbx_seq_one_letter_code
_entity_poly.pdbx_strand_id
1 'polypeptide(L)' 'EANKQNVRCQKCLEMGHWTYECTGKRKYLYRPTRTAEMKKKLKENEAKML' A
#
# COMPACT_ATOMS: atom_id res chain seq x y z
N GLU A 1 -14.22 25.89 -5.30
CA GLU A 1 -12.94 25.18 -5.16
C GLU A 1 -13.12 23.68 -4.98
N ALA A 2 -12.36 22.87 -5.73
CA ALA A 2 -12.25 21.44 -5.45
C ALA A 2 -11.61 21.26 -4.06
N ASN A 3 -12.33 20.62 -3.15
CA ASN A 3 -11.92 20.36 -1.77
C ASN A 3 -10.62 19.54 -1.75
N LYS A 4 -9.46 20.22 -1.69
CA LYS A 4 -8.13 19.60 -1.67
C LYS A 4 -7.93 18.67 -0.47
N GLN A 5 -8.76 18.78 0.56
CA GLN A 5 -8.65 18.02 1.81
C GLN A 5 -8.91 16.52 1.64
N ASN A 6 -9.67 16.09 0.61
CA ASN A 6 -9.98 14.67 0.39
C ASN A 6 -9.15 14.01 -0.73
N VAL A 7 -8.19 14.73 -1.32
CA VAL A 7 -7.34 14.15 -2.37
C VAL A 7 -6.19 13.41 -1.73
N ARG A 8 -6.16 12.09 -1.92
CA ARG A 8 -5.04 11.25 -1.52
C ARG A 8 -4.01 11.17 -2.64
N CYS A 9 -2.78 11.57 -2.34
CA CYS A 9 -1.68 11.50 -3.29
C CYS A 9 -1.19 10.05 -3.48
N GLN A 10 -1.12 9.57 -4.72
CA GLN A 10 -0.61 8.22 -5.05
C GLN A 10 0.89 8.05 -4.79
N LYS A 11 1.67 9.14 -4.71
CA LYS A 11 3.14 9.10 -4.54
C LYS A 11 3.56 8.96 -3.07
N CYS A 12 3.00 9.77 -2.17
CA CYS A 12 3.34 9.76 -0.75
C CYS A 12 2.24 9.17 0.15
N LEU A 13 1.04 8.92 -0.38
CA LEU A 13 -0.15 8.43 0.32
C LEU A 13 -0.75 9.40 1.35
N GLU A 14 -0.31 10.66 1.39
CA GLU A 14 -0.86 11.73 2.22
C GLU A 14 -2.13 12.34 1.60
N MET A 15 -2.95 12.96 2.45
CA MET A 15 -4.16 13.68 2.04
C MET A 15 -3.86 15.18 1.93
N GLY A 16 -4.54 15.89 1.04
CA GLY A 16 -4.42 17.35 0.94
C GLY A 16 -3.83 17.88 -0.37
N HIS A 17 -3.33 16.99 -1.26
CA HIS A 17 -2.69 17.42 -2.50
C HIS A 17 -2.78 16.38 -3.62
N TRP A 18 -2.69 16.86 -4.86
CA TRP A 18 -2.64 16.02 -6.04
C TRP A 18 -1.23 15.50 -6.34
N THR A 19 -1.14 14.43 -7.10
CA THR A 19 0.14 13.80 -7.48
C THR A 19 1.10 14.73 -8.24
N TYR A 20 0.58 15.77 -8.91
CA TYR A 20 1.38 16.76 -9.62
C TYR A 20 2.04 17.78 -8.67
N GLU A 21 1.38 18.12 -7.56
CA GLU A 21 1.85 19.04 -6.50
C GLU A 21 2.76 18.34 -5.46
N CYS A 22 2.85 17.01 -5.51
CA CYS A 22 3.59 16.22 -4.53
C CYS A 22 5.11 16.41 -4.65
N THR A 23 5.70 17.10 -3.67
CA THR A 23 7.16 17.25 -3.49
C THR A 23 7.78 16.11 -2.67
N GLY A 24 6.96 15.26 -2.04
CA GLY A 24 7.40 14.13 -1.23
C GLY A 24 8.10 13.02 -2.04
N LYS A 25 9.06 12.34 -1.40
CA LYS A 25 9.68 11.12 -1.95
C LYS A 25 8.63 9.99 -2.02
N ARG A 26 8.75 9.11 -3.01
CA ARG A 26 7.85 7.96 -3.16
C ARG A 26 7.99 7.06 -1.93
N LYS A 27 6.90 6.86 -1.18
CA LYS A 27 6.87 5.93 -0.05
C LYS A 27 6.85 4.50 -0.61
N TYR A 28 7.92 3.74 -0.40
CA TYR A 28 7.90 2.32 -0.72
C TYR A 28 7.06 1.59 0.33
N LEU A 29 5.92 1.05 -0.09
CA LEU A 29 5.14 0.11 0.71
C LEU A 29 5.52 -1.30 0.26
N TYR A 30 6.02 -2.12 1.17
CA TYR A 30 6.27 -3.53 0.88
C TYR A 30 4.96 -4.21 0.50
N ARG A 31 4.90 -4.72 -0.74
CA ARG A 31 3.78 -5.52 -1.23
C ARG A 31 4.28 -6.93 -1.54
N PRO A 32 3.89 -7.96 -0.78
CA PRO A 32 4.26 -9.32 -1.11
C PRO A 32 3.68 -9.71 -2.47
N THR A 33 4.39 -10.56 -3.19
CA THR A 33 3.87 -11.14 -4.43
C THR A 33 2.73 -12.11 -4.10
N ARG A 34 1.83 -12.32 -5.06
CA ARG A 34 0.72 -13.27 -4.89
C ARG A 34 1.21 -14.67 -4.53
N THR A 35 2.39 -15.06 -5.04
CA THR A 35 3.05 -16.34 -4.69
C THR A 35 3.60 -16.37 -3.27
N ALA A 36 4.14 -15.25 -2.76
CA ALA A 36 4.57 -15.14 -1.36
C ALA A 36 3.38 -15.22 -0.40
N GLU A 37 2.24 -14.60 -0.73
CA GLU A 37 1.01 -14.69 0.06
C GLU A 37 0.47 -16.13 0.11
N MET A 38 0.43 -16.82 -1.04
CA MET A 38 0.00 -18.22 -1.10
C MET A 38 0.93 -19.13 -0.28
N LYS A 39 2.24 -18.95 -0.37
CA LYS A 39 3.20 -19.70 0.46
C LYS A 39 2.99 -19.47 1.96
N LYS A 40 2.69 -18.23 2.36
CA LYS A 40 2.37 -17.93 3.77
C LYS A 40 1.12 -18.67 4.23
N LYS A 41 0.05 -18.65 3.43
CA LYS A 41 -1.21 -19.37 3.72
C LYS A 41 -1.02 -20.89 3.80
N LEU A 42 -0.19 -21.47 2.92
CA LEU A 42 0.12 -22.91 2.96
C LEU A 42 0.84 -23.27 4.27
N LYS A 43 1.87 -22.51 4.65
CA LYS A 43 2.58 -22.70 5.94
C LYS A 43 1.67 -22.52 7.15
N GLU A 44 0.78 -21.53 7.12
CA GLU A 44 -0.22 -21.31 8.17
C GLU A 44 -1.21 -22.49 8.28
N ASN A 45 -1.52 -23.15 7.16
CA ASN A 45 -2.39 -24.32 7.15
C ASN A 45 -1.66 -25.57 7.67
N GLU A 46 -0.40 -25.78 7.28
CA GLU A 46 0.45 -26.87 7.79
C GLU A 46 0.65 -26.75 9.31
N ALA A 47 0.89 -25.54 9.82
CA ALA A 47 1.05 -25.28 11.25
C ALA A 47 -0.25 -25.43 12.06
N LYS A 48 -1.43 -25.36 11.44
CA LYS A 48 -2.73 -25.60 12.10
C LYS A 48 -3.11 -27.08 12.15
N MET A 49 -2.51 -27.89 11.28
CA MET A 49 -2.76 -29.33 11.19
C MET A 49 -1.87 -30.14 12.13
N LEU A 50 -0.99 -29.48 12.88
CA LEU A 50 0.00 -30.04 13.80
C LEU A 50 -0.31 -29.55 15.22
#